data_AF-A0A6D2KQB0-F1
#
_entry.id   AF-A0A6D2KQB0-F1
#
_cell.length_a   1.000
_cell.length_b   1.000
_cell.length_c   1.000
_cell.angle_alpha   90.00
_cell.angle_beta   90.00
_cell.angle_gamma   90.00
#
_symmetry.space_group_name_H-M   'P 1'
#
loop_
_entity.id
_entity.type
_entity.pdbx_description
1 polymer ?
#
loop_
_entity_poly.entity_id
_entity_poly.type
_entity_poly.pdbx_seq_one_letter_code
_entity_poly.pdbx_strand_id
1 'polypeptide(L)'
;MRLLPFYTFSLIFLSTVVSSQSPSTFHKTLRCTSSDNITELVVATLNQTISLVNLSSSNFSDLQNRIGSNSSHRDRCAFQDCLELFDDTVFDLTTAITELLSPSPAIHNVNMLLSAAMTNTGTCLDGFYSSDDEENSSNDNKTYGVAESMKESLFNISRHVGESLAMLENITVNIPGRLEDDVGFPMWVSGSDRQLLQDPVNETTFDLVVAQNGTGNFTTIGEALSAAPNSSETRFVIYIKNGVYIENIEIAREKTMIMFVGDGIGQTVIKANRSYADGWTAFHSATVGVRGNGFIAKDISFVNDAGVTKHQAVALRSSSDLSAFYRCSFESYQDTIYNCSIYARRPNPKQNIIYTAQGREDPRQPTGISIVNCKILAAYDLIPVKANHKAYLGRPWQLYSRTVIIKSFIDDLVDPAGWLKWKDDFALDTLYYGEYMNEGPGSNMTNRVNWPGFKRIETAVEAAQFTVGPFIDGNTWLNSTGIPFTLDL
;
A
#
# COMPACT_ATOMS: atom_id res chain seq x y z
N MET A 1 37.03 15.36 -21.15
CA MET A 1 36.94 15.37 -19.67
C MET A 1 35.69 14.56 -19.31
N ARG A 2 35.86 13.27 -18.96
CA ARG A 2 34.76 12.35 -18.62
C ARG A 2 34.32 12.66 -17.19
N LEU A 3 33.09 13.14 -17.01
CA LEU A 3 32.45 13.21 -15.71
C LEU A 3 31.64 11.92 -15.51
N LEU A 4 32.03 11.16 -14.48
CA LEU A 4 31.31 10.00 -13.95
C LEU A 4 29.97 10.47 -13.35
N PRO A 5 28.84 9.80 -13.62
CA PRO A 5 27.62 10.06 -12.87
C PRO A 5 27.71 9.30 -11.53
N PHE A 6 27.74 10.05 -10.44
CA PHE A 6 27.44 9.53 -9.11
C PHE A 6 25.95 9.20 -9.06
N TYR A 7 25.62 7.91 -9.02
CA TYR A 7 24.26 7.45 -8.79
C TYR A 7 24.01 7.36 -7.29
N THR A 8 23.26 8.30 -6.73
CA THR A 8 22.66 8.18 -5.41
C THR A 8 21.28 7.52 -5.58
N PHE A 9 21.08 6.38 -4.92
CA PHE A 9 19.85 5.58 -4.95
C PHE A 9 19.24 5.57 -3.55
N SER A 10 17.92 5.82 -3.45
CA SER A 10 17.16 5.84 -2.19
C SER A 10 15.89 5.00 -2.31
N LEU A 11 15.35 4.57 -1.17
CA LEU A 11 14.27 3.60 -1.01
C LEU A 11 12.90 4.24 -0.77
N ILE A 12 11.83 3.48 -1.05
CA ILE A 12 10.44 3.80 -0.73
C ILE A 12 9.91 2.83 0.32
N PHE A 13 9.17 3.37 1.28
CA PHE A 13 8.38 2.66 2.29
C PHE A 13 7.12 3.48 2.65
N LEU A 14 6.10 2.83 3.20
CA LEU A 14 4.74 3.36 3.48
C LEU A 14 4.44 3.35 5.00
N SER A 15 4.20 4.52 5.62
CA SER A 15 3.61 4.77 6.99
C SER A 15 3.57 6.30 7.26
N THR A 16 2.90 6.88 8.30
CA THR A 16 2.83 8.38 8.43
C THR A 16 2.84 9.08 9.82
N VAL A 17 2.83 10.45 9.84
CA VAL A 17 2.45 11.36 10.98
C VAL A 17 1.54 12.57 10.56
N VAL A 18 0.85 13.20 11.53
CA VAL A 18 -0.23 14.24 11.46
C VAL A 18 0.19 15.60 12.07
N SER A 19 -0.38 16.71 11.56
CA SER A 19 -0.59 17.98 12.31
C SER A 19 -2.04 18.48 12.12
N SER A 20 -2.57 19.10 13.16
CA SER A 20 -4.00 19.24 13.50
C SER A 20 -4.69 20.51 12.98
N GLN A 21 -6.03 20.43 12.81
CA GLN A 21 -7.03 21.35 13.39
C GLN A 21 -8.47 20.94 13.01
N SER A 22 -9.35 20.84 14.02
CA SER A 22 -10.80 20.54 13.92
C SER A 22 -11.65 21.78 13.56
N PRO A 23 -12.96 21.65 13.25
CA PRO A 23 -14.00 21.51 14.29
C PRO A 23 -15.23 20.61 13.99
N SER A 24 -15.57 19.81 15.00
CA SER A 24 -16.90 19.45 15.58
C SER A 24 -18.13 19.09 14.72
N THR A 25 -18.69 17.88 14.95
CA THR A 25 -20.04 17.67 15.51
C THR A 25 -20.25 16.19 15.92
N PHE A 26 -20.18 15.89 17.23
CA PHE A 26 -20.44 14.55 17.78
C PHE A 26 -21.85 14.50 18.38
N HIS A 27 -22.73 13.64 17.85
CA HIS A 27 -24.02 13.34 18.47
C HIS A 27 -23.85 12.29 19.58
N LYS A 28 -24.40 12.60 20.76
CA LYS A 28 -24.43 11.75 21.95
C LYS A 28 -25.36 10.55 21.77
N THR A 29 -24.81 9.35 21.89
CA THR A 29 -25.42 8.14 22.52
C THR A 29 -24.26 7.12 22.65
N LEU A 30 -23.98 6.40 23.73
CA LEU A 30 -24.72 5.94 24.90
C LEU A 30 -23.71 5.71 26.04
N ARG A 31 -24.00 6.18 27.27
CA ARG A 31 -23.22 5.86 28.48
C ARG A 31 -23.62 4.48 29.00
N CYS A 32 -22.66 3.58 29.16
CA CYS A 32 -22.60 2.60 30.26
C CYS A 32 -21.26 1.86 30.24
N THR A 33 -20.26 2.40 30.95
CA THR A 33 -19.38 1.70 31.91
C THR A 33 -18.41 2.74 32.49
N SER A 34 -18.28 2.75 33.80
CA SER A 34 -17.25 3.46 34.54
C SER A 34 -15.91 2.73 34.40
N SER A 35 -15.33 2.69 33.19
CA SER A 35 -13.88 2.49 33.10
C SER A 35 -13.25 3.88 33.05
N ASP A 36 -12.53 4.26 34.10
CA ASP A 36 -11.61 5.41 34.06
C ASP A 36 -10.42 5.13 33.10
N ASN A 37 -10.38 3.93 32.51
CA ASN A 37 -9.35 3.44 31.61
C ASN A 37 -9.84 3.43 30.16
N ILE A 38 -9.38 4.41 29.37
CA ILE A 38 -9.67 4.52 27.93
C ILE A 38 -9.21 3.26 27.19
N THR A 39 -8.10 2.65 27.61
CA THR A 39 -7.57 1.41 27.02
C THR A 39 -8.56 0.25 27.13
N GLU A 40 -9.25 0.09 28.26
CA GLU A 40 -10.28 -0.96 28.42
C GLU A 40 -11.45 -0.73 27.47
N LEU A 41 -11.85 0.53 27.26
CA LEU A 41 -12.93 0.87 26.34
C LEU A 41 -12.50 0.61 24.88
N VAL A 42 -11.25 0.92 24.52
CA VAL A 42 -10.70 0.58 23.19
C VAL A 42 -10.73 -0.94 23.01
N VAL A 43 -10.19 -1.71 23.96
CA VAL A 43 -10.16 -3.18 23.90
C VAL A 43 -11.57 -3.78 23.82
N ALA A 44 -12.55 -3.26 24.56
CA ALA A 44 -13.93 -3.68 24.47
C ALA A 44 -14.54 -3.39 23.08
N THR A 45 -14.24 -2.22 22.52
CA THR A 45 -14.70 -1.82 21.17
C THR A 45 -14.06 -2.71 20.10
N LEU A 46 -12.78 -3.02 20.21
CA LEU A 46 -12.09 -3.92 19.28
C LEU A 46 -12.64 -5.36 19.35
N ASN A 47 -12.91 -5.89 20.54
CA ASN A 47 -13.56 -7.20 20.70
C ASN A 47 -14.96 -7.25 20.08
N GLN A 48 -15.75 -6.19 20.26
CA GLN A 48 -17.05 -6.07 19.60
C GLN A 48 -16.89 -6.00 18.08
N THR A 49 -15.87 -5.30 17.59
CA THR A 49 -15.56 -5.20 16.16
C THR A 49 -15.18 -6.56 15.58
N ILE A 50 -14.33 -7.34 16.26
CA ILE A 50 -14.00 -8.73 15.88
C ILE A 50 -15.28 -9.58 15.77
N SER A 51 -16.21 -9.43 16.71
CA SER A 51 -17.50 -10.13 16.66
C SER A 51 -18.34 -9.75 15.44
N LEU A 52 -18.36 -8.45 15.07
CA LEU A 52 -19.02 -7.97 13.85
C LEU A 52 -18.35 -8.48 12.58
N VAL A 53 -17.02 -8.54 12.55
CA VAL A 53 -16.24 -9.06 11.41
C VAL A 53 -16.51 -10.55 11.23
N ASN A 54 -16.49 -11.35 12.30
CA ASN A 54 -16.80 -12.78 12.25
C ASN A 54 -18.24 -13.06 11.80
N LEU A 55 -19.20 -12.27 12.28
CA LEU A 55 -20.58 -12.34 11.83
C LEU A 55 -20.71 -12.00 10.34
N SER A 56 -20.02 -10.95 9.89
CA SER A 56 -20.02 -10.52 8.49
C SER A 56 -19.38 -11.57 7.59
N SER A 57 -18.24 -12.14 7.99
CA SER A 57 -17.57 -13.25 7.30
C SER A 57 -18.49 -14.47 7.15
N SER A 58 -19.19 -14.85 8.23
CA SER A 58 -20.17 -15.95 8.20
C SER A 58 -21.33 -15.66 7.25
N ASN A 59 -21.90 -14.45 7.32
CA ASN A 59 -22.98 -14.01 6.43
C ASN A 59 -22.53 -13.98 4.96
N PHE A 60 -21.29 -13.57 4.69
CA PHE A 60 -20.74 -13.50 3.33
C PHE A 60 -20.50 -14.90 2.76
N SER A 61 -19.96 -15.82 3.57
CA SER A 61 -19.82 -17.22 3.20
C SER A 61 -21.19 -17.85 2.90
N ASP A 62 -22.19 -17.63 3.75
CA ASP A 62 -23.56 -18.08 3.51
C ASP A 62 -24.18 -17.48 2.24
N LEU A 63 -23.96 -16.18 2.00
CA LEU A 63 -24.44 -15.50 0.81
C LEU A 63 -23.77 -16.05 -0.46
N GLN A 64 -22.45 -16.27 -0.43
CA GLN A 64 -21.70 -16.90 -1.52
C GLN A 64 -22.27 -18.29 -1.83
N ASN A 65 -22.52 -19.10 -0.80
CA ASN A 65 -23.10 -20.44 -0.92
C ASN A 65 -24.53 -20.41 -1.50
N ARG A 66 -25.36 -19.43 -1.11
CA ARG A 66 -26.72 -19.25 -1.63
C ARG A 66 -26.75 -18.80 -3.08
N ILE A 67 -25.85 -17.88 -3.46
CA ILE A 67 -25.73 -17.41 -4.84
C ILE A 67 -25.17 -18.54 -5.73
N GLY A 68 -24.27 -19.36 -5.19
CA GLY A 68 -23.76 -20.58 -5.82
C GLY A 68 -23.19 -20.31 -7.22
N SER A 69 -23.49 -21.21 -8.16
CA SER A 69 -23.04 -21.14 -9.57
C SER A 69 -23.62 -19.97 -10.37
N ASN A 70 -24.61 -19.23 -9.84
CA ASN A 70 -25.19 -18.07 -10.52
C ASN A 70 -24.37 -16.78 -10.33
N SER A 71 -23.21 -16.85 -9.68
CA SER A 71 -22.24 -15.76 -9.54
C SER A 71 -21.32 -15.69 -10.77
N SER A 72 -20.93 -14.49 -11.20
CA SER A 72 -19.85 -14.35 -12.17
C SER A 72 -18.51 -14.82 -11.56
N HIS A 73 -17.51 -15.09 -12.40
CA HIS A 73 -16.15 -15.37 -11.89
C HIS A 73 -15.65 -14.24 -10.99
N ARG A 74 -15.89 -12.99 -11.42
CA ARG A 74 -15.54 -11.78 -10.67
C ARG A 74 -16.22 -11.71 -9.32
N ASP A 75 -17.52 -11.99 -9.26
CA ASP A 75 -18.23 -11.97 -7.96
C ASP A 75 -17.63 -13.02 -7.02
N ARG A 76 -17.27 -14.22 -7.52
CA ARG A 76 -16.62 -15.25 -6.70
C ARG A 76 -15.25 -14.79 -6.18
N CYS A 77 -14.45 -14.15 -7.02
CA CYS A 77 -13.19 -13.54 -6.60
C CYS A 77 -13.43 -12.47 -5.53
N ALA A 78 -14.39 -11.57 -5.71
CA ALA A 78 -14.71 -10.53 -4.73
C ALA A 78 -15.17 -11.11 -3.38
N PHE A 79 -15.98 -12.18 -3.38
CA PHE A 79 -16.31 -12.90 -2.15
C PHE A 79 -15.06 -13.48 -1.48
N GLN A 80 -14.17 -14.10 -2.26
CA GLN A 80 -12.94 -14.67 -1.73
C GLN A 80 -12.02 -13.59 -1.14
N ASP A 81 -11.84 -12.47 -1.86
CA ASP A 81 -11.09 -11.31 -1.39
C ASP A 81 -11.62 -10.84 -0.03
N CYS A 82 -12.95 -10.67 0.09
CA CYS A 82 -13.56 -10.26 1.35
C CYS A 82 -13.32 -11.24 2.50
N LEU A 83 -13.40 -12.55 2.25
CA LEU A 83 -13.16 -13.55 3.28
C LEU A 83 -11.69 -13.53 3.74
N GLU A 84 -10.75 -13.36 2.81
CA GLU A 84 -9.32 -13.20 3.12
C GLU A 84 -9.06 -11.90 3.90
N LEU A 85 -9.69 -10.80 3.48
CA LEU A 85 -9.57 -9.48 4.12
C LEU A 85 -10.24 -9.44 5.51
N PHE A 86 -11.34 -10.17 5.72
CA PHE A 86 -11.94 -10.31 7.05
C PHE A 86 -11.04 -11.09 8.00
N ASP A 87 -10.40 -12.15 7.52
CA ASP A 87 -9.42 -12.91 8.31
C ASP A 87 -8.20 -12.02 8.67
N ASP A 88 -7.71 -11.20 7.73
CA ASP A 88 -6.69 -10.18 8.00
C ASP A 88 -7.16 -9.13 9.01
N THR A 89 -8.38 -8.61 8.86
CA THR A 89 -8.96 -7.66 9.83
C THR A 89 -9.06 -8.25 11.23
N VAL A 90 -9.49 -9.52 11.39
CA VAL A 90 -9.52 -10.17 12.71
C VAL A 90 -8.11 -10.29 13.29
N PHE A 91 -7.13 -10.67 12.47
CA PHE A 91 -5.73 -10.74 12.87
C PHE A 91 -5.20 -9.37 13.33
N ASP A 92 -5.44 -8.31 12.56
CA ASP A 92 -5.00 -6.95 12.87
C ASP A 92 -5.61 -6.45 14.19
N LEU A 93 -6.92 -6.61 14.36
CA LEU A 93 -7.63 -6.20 15.57
C LEU A 93 -7.18 -7.00 16.80
N THR A 94 -6.92 -8.29 16.65
CA THR A 94 -6.42 -9.15 17.74
C THR A 94 -5.02 -8.74 18.15
N THR A 95 -4.15 -8.48 17.17
CA THR A 95 -2.77 -8.01 17.39
C THR A 95 -2.77 -6.63 18.06
N ALA A 96 -3.67 -5.74 17.65
CA ALA A 96 -3.87 -4.43 18.27
C ALA A 96 -4.28 -4.54 19.74
N ILE A 97 -5.15 -5.50 20.09
CA ILE A 97 -5.52 -5.78 21.49
C ILE A 97 -4.30 -6.28 22.27
N THR A 98 -3.53 -7.23 21.73
CA THR A 98 -2.32 -7.76 22.39
C THR A 98 -1.31 -6.65 22.65
N GLU A 99 -1.09 -5.76 21.69
CA GLU A 99 -0.16 -4.62 21.82
C GLU A 99 -0.64 -3.62 22.88
N LEU A 100 -1.94 -3.28 22.89
CA LEU A 100 -2.55 -2.39 23.89
C LEU A 100 -2.47 -2.92 25.32
N LEU A 101 -2.51 -4.24 25.48
CA LEU A 101 -2.42 -4.91 26.78
C LEU A 101 -0.97 -5.19 27.21
N SER A 102 0.01 -4.89 26.36
CA SER A 102 1.42 -5.08 26.69
C SER A 102 1.86 -4.11 27.80
N PRO A 103 2.96 -4.42 28.54
CA PRO A 103 3.47 -3.52 29.57
C PRO A 103 3.94 -2.16 29.05
N SER A 104 4.30 -2.07 27.76
CA SER A 104 4.74 -0.83 27.10
C SER A 104 4.12 -0.75 25.70
N PRO A 105 2.84 -0.35 25.59
CA PRO A 105 2.14 -0.32 24.31
C PRO A 105 2.76 0.65 23.32
N ALA A 106 3.14 0.16 22.15
CA ALA A 106 3.47 0.99 20.99
C ALA A 106 2.18 1.42 20.30
N ILE A 107 1.59 2.53 20.77
CA ILE A 107 0.31 3.05 20.24
C ILE A 107 0.36 3.35 18.73
N HIS A 108 1.53 3.68 18.19
CA HIS A 108 1.73 3.81 16.74
C HIS A 108 1.41 2.50 16.00
N ASN A 109 1.91 1.36 16.47
CA ASN A 109 1.64 0.04 15.89
C ASN A 109 0.15 -0.29 15.95
N VAL A 110 -0.50 0.02 17.07
CA VAL A 110 -1.96 -0.13 17.21
C VAL A 110 -2.69 0.70 16.15
N ASN A 111 -2.30 1.95 15.95
CA ASN A 111 -2.88 2.83 14.94
C ASN A 111 -2.70 2.28 13.51
N MET A 112 -1.51 1.77 13.20
CA MET A 112 -1.22 1.10 11.91
C MET A 112 -2.11 -0.11 11.68
N LEU A 113 -2.26 -0.99 12.67
CA LEU A 113 -3.12 -2.18 12.59
C LEU A 113 -4.60 -1.81 12.41
N LEU A 114 -5.11 -0.82 13.14
CA LEU A 114 -6.48 -0.35 12.94
C LEU A 114 -6.68 0.29 11.56
N SER A 115 -5.66 0.97 11.04
CA SER A 115 -5.71 1.58 9.71
C SER A 115 -5.71 0.54 8.59
N ALA A 116 -4.93 -0.54 8.75
CA ALA A 116 -4.97 -1.71 7.87
C ALA A 116 -6.35 -2.38 7.91
N ALA A 117 -6.88 -2.64 9.10
CA ALA A 117 -8.22 -3.19 9.30
C ALA A 117 -9.32 -2.38 8.59
N MET A 118 -9.25 -1.05 8.62
CA MET A 118 -10.17 -0.18 7.90
C MET A 118 -9.98 -0.29 6.37
N THR A 119 -8.73 -0.29 5.89
CA THR A 119 -8.40 -0.41 4.46
C THR A 119 -8.89 -1.75 3.87
N ASN A 120 -8.83 -2.83 4.65
CA ASN A 120 -9.34 -4.14 4.27
C ASN A 120 -10.85 -4.10 3.98
N THR A 121 -11.62 -3.32 4.76
CA THR A 121 -13.07 -3.18 4.53
C THR A 121 -13.39 -2.43 3.24
N GLY A 122 -12.63 -1.38 2.92
CA GLY A 122 -12.75 -0.65 1.65
C GLY A 122 -12.40 -1.54 0.46
N THR A 123 -11.25 -2.23 0.53
CA THR A 123 -10.77 -3.15 -0.52
C THR A 123 -11.77 -4.28 -0.79
N CYS A 124 -12.38 -4.84 0.25
CA CYS A 124 -13.42 -5.86 0.12
C CYS A 124 -14.63 -5.30 -0.67
N LEU A 125 -15.06 -4.08 -0.35
CA LEU A 125 -16.16 -3.43 -1.03
C LEU A 125 -15.82 -3.11 -2.49
N ASP A 126 -14.60 -2.66 -2.78
CA ASP A 126 -14.11 -2.36 -4.13
C ASP A 126 -14.12 -3.57 -5.06
N GLY A 127 -13.95 -4.79 -4.52
CA GLY A 127 -14.07 -6.03 -5.29
C GLY A 127 -15.43 -6.18 -6.00
N PHE A 128 -16.48 -5.53 -5.49
CA PHE A 128 -17.82 -5.56 -6.07
C PHE A 128 -18.15 -4.33 -6.93
N TYR A 129 -17.34 -3.28 -6.95
CA TYR A 129 -17.56 -2.11 -7.82
C TYR A 129 -16.73 -2.19 -9.11
N SER A 130 -17.27 -1.73 -10.24
CA SER A 130 -16.49 -1.59 -11.48
C SER A 130 -16.01 -0.16 -11.71
N SER A 131 -14.95 0.00 -12.50
CA SER A 131 -14.56 1.31 -13.05
C SER A 131 -15.49 1.83 -14.15
N ASP A 132 -16.32 0.96 -14.74
CA ASP A 132 -17.24 1.31 -15.84
C ASP A 132 -18.63 1.75 -15.31
N ASP A 133 -18.87 1.50 -14.04
CA ASP A 133 -20.09 1.83 -13.30
C ASP A 133 -20.27 3.34 -13.05
N GLU A 134 -19.23 4.13 -13.28
CA GLU A 134 -19.27 5.58 -13.12
C GLU A 134 -19.91 6.32 -14.32
N GLU A 135 -20.04 5.69 -15.50
CA GLU A 135 -20.62 6.33 -16.70
C GLU A 135 -22.03 5.83 -17.11
N ASN A 136 -22.53 4.69 -16.61
CA ASN A 136 -23.85 4.16 -17.01
C ASN A 136 -24.70 3.64 -15.83
N SER A 137 -25.36 4.54 -15.11
CA SER A 137 -26.26 4.21 -13.98
C SER A 137 -27.64 3.64 -14.41
N SER A 138 -27.72 2.79 -15.44
CA SER A 138 -29.01 2.37 -16.01
C SER A 138 -29.27 0.87 -16.13
N ASN A 139 -28.41 -0.01 -15.62
CA ASN A 139 -28.70 -1.44 -15.64
C ASN A 139 -28.62 -2.10 -14.27
N ASP A 140 -29.66 -2.87 -13.99
CA ASP A 140 -29.95 -3.70 -12.81
C ASP A 140 -28.88 -4.81 -12.65
N ASN A 141 -27.65 -4.41 -12.33
CA ASN A 141 -26.51 -5.31 -12.25
C ASN A 141 -26.53 -6.02 -10.90
N LYS A 142 -26.70 -7.34 -10.93
CA LYS A 142 -26.69 -8.25 -9.76
C LYS A 142 -25.52 -8.00 -8.80
N THR A 143 -24.36 -7.58 -9.30
CA THR A 143 -23.17 -7.21 -8.49
C THR A 143 -23.43 -6.01 -7.57
N TYR A 144 -24.17 -4.99 -8.00
CA TYR A 144 -24.57 -3.88 -7.12
C TYR A 144 -25.53 -4.34 -6.02
N GLY A 145 -26.46 -5.24 -6.34
CA GLY A 145 -27.35 -5.81 -5.33
C GLY A 145 -26.58 -6.56 -4.24
N VAL A 146 -25.50 -7.25 -4.63
CA VAL A 146 -24.58 -7.90 -3.69
C VAL A 146 -23.80 -6.85 -2.88
N ALA A 147 -23.18 -5.87 -3.53
CA ALA A 147 -22.45 -4.79 -2.86
C ALA A 147 -23.32 -4.02 -1.84
N GLU A 148 -24.54 -3.66 -2.21
CA GLU A 148 -25.47 -2.95 -1.32
C GLU A 148 -25.92 -3.83 -0.14
N SER A 149 -26.12 -5.14 -0.34
CA SER A 149 -26.43 -6.06 0.77
C SER A 149 -25.30 -6.18 1.80
N MET A 150 -24.06 -5.89 1.38
CA MET A 150 -22.84 -6.00 2.18
C MET A 150 -22.41 -4.68 2.83
N LYS A 151 -22.80 -3.57 2.20
CA LYS A 151 -22.34 -2.21 2.52
C LYS A 151 -22.61 -1.83 3.96
N GLU A 152 -23.77 -2.15 4.50
CA GLU A 152 -24.11 -1.83 5.91
C GLU A 152 -23.18 -2.54 6.89
N SER A 153 -22.86 -3.83 6.66
CA SER A 153 -21.95 -4.59 7.51
C SER A 153 -20.53 -4.02 7.47
N LEU A 154 -20.02 -3.76 6.26
CA LEU A 154 -18.67 -3.19 6.07
C LEU A 154 -18.56 -1.77 6.63
N PHE A 155 -19.59 -0.94 6.41
CA PHE A 155 -19.65 0.41 6.97
C PHE A 155 -19.69 0.39 8.51
N ASN A 156 -20.42 -0.54 9.11
CA ASN A 156 -20.45 -0.69 10.57
C ASN A 156 -19.09 -1.09 11.13
N ILE A 157 -18.36 -2.01 10.47
CA ILE A 157 -17.00 -2.39 10.87
C ILE A 157 -16.08 -1.17 10.75
N SER A 158 -16.04 -0.51 9.59
CA SER A 158 -15.21 0.68 9.34
C SER A 158 -15.50 1.79 10.37
N ARG A 159 -16.77 2.03 10.69
CA ARG A 159 -17.18 2.98 11.74
C ARG A 159 -16.61 2.61 13.11
N HIS A 160 -16.72 1.35 13.53
CA HIS A 160 -16.21 0.91 14.84
C HIS A 160 -14.68 1.01 14.93
N VAL A 161 -13.98 0.71 13.84
CA VAL A 161 -12.53 0.90 13.73
C VAL A 161 -12.19 2.39 13.84
N GLY A 162 -12.93 3.25 13.12
CA GLY A 162 -12.82 4.71 13.24
C GLY A 162 -13.09 5.23 14.66
N GLU A 163 -14.09 4.72 15.36
CA GLU A 163 -14.34 5.09 16.77
C GLU A 163 -13.16 4.69 17.67
N SER A 164 -12.58 3.51 17.44
CA SER A 164 -11.39 3.04 18.16
C SER A 164 -10.19 3.95 17.88
N LEU A 165 -9.98 4.39 16.63
CA LEU A 165 -8.96 5.37 16.25
C LEU A 165 -9.13 6.71 17.00
N ALA A 166 -10.36 7.23 17.14
CA ALA A 166 -10.62 8.44 17.96
C ALA A 166 -10.20 8.27 19.41
N MET A 167 -10.50 7.11 19.97
CA MET A 167 -10.22 6.85 21.38
C MET A 167 -8.72 6.67 21.63
N LEU A 168 -7.98 6.10 20.69
CA LEU A 168 -6.53 6.00 20.74
C LEU A 168 -5.84 7.37 20.77
N GLU A 169 -6.36 8.37 20.04
CA GLU A 169 -5.80 9.74 20.08
C GLU A 169 -5.81 10.29 21.52
N ASN A 170 -6.87 10.02 22.30
CA ASN A 170 -6.94 10.46 23.70
C ASN A 170 -5.95 9.72 24.63
N ILE A 171 -5.48 8.53 24.26
CA ILE A 171 -4.41 7.82 24.97
C ILE A 171 -3.07 8.52 24.67
N THR A 172 -2.80 8.86 23.42
CA THR A 172 -1.54 9.53 23.02
C THR A 172 -1.37 10.92 23.64
N VAL A 173 -2.45 11.68 23.80
CA VAL A 173 -2.42 13.05 24.36
C VAL A 173 -2.18 13.06 25.88
N ASN A 174 -2.50 11.97 26.59
CA ASN A 174 -2.34 11.88 28.05
C ASN A 174 -0.94 11.39 28.49
N ILE A 175 -0.01 11.16 27.57
CA ILE A 175 1.40 10.85 27.89
C ILE A 175 2.18 12.18 27.87
N PRO A 176 2.57 12.75 29.03
CA PRO A 176 3.30 14.00 29.05
C PRO A 176 4.70 13.79 28.48
N GLY A 177 5.03 14.49 27.38
CA GLY A 177 6.39 14.68 26.89
C GLY A 177 7.16 13.40 26.59
N ARG A 178 6.98 12.85 25.39
CA ARG A 178 7.99 11.96 24.78
C ARG A 178 8.61 12.67 23.57
N LEU A 179 9.45 13.66 23.88
CA LEU A 179 10.55 14.05 23.00
C LEU A 179 11.63 12.97 23.15
N GLU A 180 12.05 12.39 22.03
CA GLU A 180 13.28 11.60 21.87
C GLU A 180 13.60 10.65 23.03
N ASP A 181 12.96 9.48 23.07
CA ASP A 181 13.62 8.35 23.73
C ASP A 181 14.57 7.70 22.72
N ASP A 182 15.83 7.56 23.15
CA ASP A 182 16.89 6.77 22.56
C ASP A 182 16.38 5.32 22.38
N VAL A 183 15.77 5.04 21.22
CA VAL A 183 15.27 3.71 20.88
C VAL A 183 16.49 2.84 20.61
N GLY A 184 16.92 2.12 21.64
CA GLY A 184 17.87 1.02 21.49
C GLY A 184 17.47 0.12 20.31
N PHE A 185 18.49 -0.33 19.57
CA PHE A 185 18.33 -1.11 18.34
C PHE A 185 17.37 -2.31 18.57
N PRO A 186 16.37 -2.53 17.70
CA PRO A 186 15.45 -3.64 17.89
C PRO A 186 16.20 -4.97 17.88
N MET A 187 15.90 -5.82 18.87
CA MET A 187 16.60 -7.09 19.08
C MET A 187 16.23 -8.19 18.07
N TRP A 188 15.29 -7.93 17.15
CA TRP A 188 14.77 -8.93 16.22
C TRP A 188 15.57 -9.06 14.91
N VAL A 189 16.74 -8.41 14.78
CA VAL A 189 17.66 -8.60 13.63
C VAL A 189 19.14 -8.47 14.02
N SER A 190 19.95 -9.44 13.60
CA SER A 190 21.39 -9.52 13.89
C SER A 190 22.25 -8.75 12.86
N GLY A 191 23.57 -8.64 13.11
CA GLY A 191 24.50 -8.02 12.16
C GLY A 191 24.58 -8.71 10.79
N SER A 192 24.18 -9.99 10.68
CA SER A 192 24.26 -10.76 9.43
C SER A 192 23.30 -10.29 8.35
N ASP A 193 22.10 -9.85 8.72
CA ASP A 193 21.06 -9.42 7.76
C ASP A 193 21.51 -8.16 7.00
N ARG A 194 22.31 -7.31 7.66
CA ARG A 194 22.92 -6.11 7.05
C ARG A 194 23.92 -6.44 5.96
N GLN A 195 24.61 -7.57 6.07
CA GLN A 195 25.66 -7.98 5.14
C GLN A 195 25.06 -8.57 3.84
N LEU A 196 23.95 -9.31 3.93
CA LEU A 196 23.26 -9.94 2.79
C LEU A 196 22.77 -8.96 1.70
N LEU A 197 22.50 -7.69 2.03
CA LEU A 197 22.03 -6.69 1.06
C LEU A 197 23.14 -5.82 0.45
N GLN A 198 24.29 -5.69 1.11
CA GLN A 198 25.47 -5.00 0.58
C GLN A 198 26.34 -5.94 -0.27
N ASP A 199 26.35 -7.22 0.07
CA ASP A 199 27.14 -8.21 -0.63
C ASP A 199 26.62 -8.42 -2.06
N PRO A 200 27.52 -8.55 -3.04
CA PRO A 200 27.15 -9.02 -4.36
C PRO A 200 26.58 -10.45 -4.26
N VAL A 201 25.73 -10.84 -5.22
CA VAL A 201 24.96 -12.11 -5.20
C VAL A 201 25.85 -13.34 -4.96
N ASN A 202 27.12 -13.30 -5.38
CA ASN A 202 28.11 -14.36 -5.19
C ASN A 202 28.65 -14.49 -3.74
N GLU A 203 28.43 -13.49 -2.89
CA GLU A 203 28.89 -13.45 -1.49
C GLU A 203 27.72 -13.61 -0.50
N THR A 204 26.48 -13.59 -1.00
CA THR A 204 25.26 -13.79 -0.21
C THR A 204 25.02 -15.27 0.06
N THR A 205 24.69 -15.65 1.30
CA THR A 205 24.27 -17.02 1.63
C THR A 205 22.76 -17.16 1.41
N PHE A 206 22.32 -18.19 0.69
CA PHE A 206 20.92 -18.41 0.34
C PHE A 206 20.38 -19.67 1.02
N ASP A 207 19.14 -19.62 1.51
CA ASP A 207 18.46 -20.79 2.08
C ASP A 207 17.94 -21.71 0.97
N LEU A 208 17.36 -21.13 -0.09
CA LEU A 208 16.88 -21.85 -1.26
C LEU A 208 17.28 -21.14 -2.56
N VAL A 209 17.48 -21.94 -3.60
CA VAL A 209 17.75 -21.49 -4.96
C VAL A 209 16.65 -21.98 -5.90
N VAL A 210 16.08 -21.07 -6.68
CA VAL A 210 15.14 -21.36 -7.76
C VAL A 210 15.86 -21.18 -9.10
N ALA A 211 15.80 -22.19 -9.96
CA ALA A 211 16.35 -22.12 -11.31
C ALA A 211 15.56 -23.02 -12.28
N GLN A 212 14.99 -22.42 -13.33
CA GLN A 212 14.18 -23.15 -14.33
C GLN A 212 14.96 -24.25 -15.07
N ASN A 213 16.29 -24.14 -15.12
CA ASN A 213 17.17 -25.14 -15.74
C ASN A 213 17.51 -26.33 -14.83
N GLY A 214 16.92 -26.41 -13.63
CA GLY A 214 17.13 -27.51 -12.68
C GLY A 214 18.45 -27.44 -11.89
N THR A 215 19.20 -26.33 -11.97
CA THR A 215 20.45 -26.14 -11.19
C THR A 215 20.24 -25.60 -9.78
N GLY A 216 18.99 -25.35 -9.38
CA GLY A 216 18.59 -24.90 -8.05
C GLY A 216 17.92 -26.02 -7.25
N ASN A 217 17.46 -25.69 -6.04
CA ASN A 217 16.62 -26.58 -5.23
C ASN A 217 15.23 -26.80 -5.84
N PHE A 218 14.67 -25.75 -6.47
CA PHE A 218 13.34 -25.77 -7.09
C PHE A 218 13.38 -25.18 -8.50
N THR A 219 12.37 -25.51 -9.31
CA THR A 219 12.22 -24.96 -10.67
C THR A 219 11.22 -23.82 -10.74
N THR A 220 10.34 -23.72 -9.75
CA THR A 220 9.31 -22.70 -9.61
C THR A 220 9.46 -21.95 -8.29
N ILE A 221 8.98 -20.72 -8.25
CA ILE A 221 9.02 -19.87 -7.05
C ILE A 221 7.98 -20.36 -6.04
N GLY A 222 6.82 -20.81 -6.49
CA GLY A 222 5.76 -21.35 -5.63
C GLY A 222 6.19 -22.58 -4.82
N GLU A 223 6.99 -23.48 -5.40
CA GLU A 223 7.56 -24.63 -4.68
C GLU A 223 8.54 -24.18 -3.57
N ALA A 224 9.42 -23.22 -3.87
CA ALA A 224 10.37 -22.70 -2.89
C ALA A 224 9.66 -21.99 -1.72
N LEU A 225 8.62 -21.21 -1.99
CA LEU A 225 7.78 -20.60 -0.96
C LEU A 225 7.06 -21.64 -0.10
N SER A 226 6.55 -22.70 -0.73
CA SER A 226 5.88 -23.79 -0.01
C SER A 226 6.84 -24.48 0.96
N ALA A 227 8.11 -24.64 0.58
CA ALA A 227 9.17 -25.23 1.40
C ALA A 227 9.72 -24.28 2.48
N ALA A 228 9.57 -22.97 2.34
CA ALA A 228 10.00 -21.99 3.33
C ALA A 228 9.25 -22.20 4.67
N PRO A 229 9.88 -21.94 5.83
CA PRO A 229 9.24 -22.06 7.13
C PRO A 229 8.09 -21.06 7.29
N ASN A 230 7.10 -21.43 8.11
CA ASN A 230 6.06 -20.52 8.56
C ASN A 230 6.51 -19.83 9.85
N SER A 231 6.07 -18.59 10.05
CA SER A 231 6.32 -17.77 11.25
C SER A 231 7.81 -17.67 11.60
N SER A 232 8.66 -17.56 10.58
CA SER A 232 10.09 -17.36 10.78
C SER A 232 10.36 -16.02 11.45
N GLU A 233 11.13 -16.05 12.54
CA GLU A 233 11.63 -14.85 13.22
C GLU A 233 12.91 -14.31 12.55
N THR A 234 13.57 -15.13 11.73
CA THR A 234 14.79 -14.76 11.00
C THR A 234 14.54 -14.70 9.49
N ARG A 235 15.37 -13.91 8.80
CA ARG A 235 15.38 -13.77 7.34
C ARG A 235 15.51 -15.14 6.66
N PHE A 236 14.61 -15.44 5.72
CA PHE A 236 14.69 -16.63 4.86
C PHE A 236 14.84 -16.21 3.41
N VAL A 237 16.03 -16.46 2.83
CA VAL A 237 16.47 -15.92 1.55
C VAL A 237 16.28 -16.94 0.43
N ILE A 238 15.42 -16.59 -0.52
CA ILE A 238 15.16 -17.35 -1.74
C ILE A 238 15.84 -16.62 -2.90
N TYR A 239 16.90 -17.21 -3.44
CA TYR A 239 17.60 -16.72 -4.62
C TYR A 239 16.93 -17.27 -5.89
N ILE A 240 16.52 -16.38 -6.78
CA ILE A 240 15.80 -16.67 -8.01
C ILE A 240 16.70 -16.30 -9.18
N LYS A 241 17.30 -17.32 -9.80
CA LYS A 241 18.20 -17.12 -10.95
C LYS A 241 17.48 -16.48 -12.13
N ASN A 242 18.25 -15.92 -13.05
CA ASN A 242 17.75 -15.33 -14.28
C ASN A 242 16.77 -16.26 -15.01
N GLY A 243 15.78 -15.65 -15.64
CA GLY A 243 14.66 -16.35 -16.24
C GLY A 243 13.37 -15.57 -16.16
N VAL A 244 12.39 -16.01 -16.93
CA VAL A 244 11.03 -15.50 -16.91
C VAL A 244 10.14 -16.56 -16.27
N TYR A 245 9.72 -16.30 -15.04
CA TYR A 245 8.88 -17.16 -14.22
C TYR A 245 7.42 -16.75 -14.42
N ILE A 246 6.68 -17.57 -15.17
CA ILE A 246 5.26 -17.32 -15.46
C ILE A 246 4.42 -17.92 -14.33
N GLU A 247 4.25 -17.17 -13.25
CA GLU A 247 3.60 -17.61 -12.01
C GLU A 247 2.80 -16.45 -11.39
N ASN A 248 1.61 -16.75 -10.84
CA ASN A 248 0.96 -15.87 -9.86
C ASN A 248 1.38 -16.33 -8.47
N ILE A 249 2.05 -15.46 -7.72
CA ILE A 249 2.65 -15.79 -6.42
C ILE A 249 1.88 -15.08 -5.31
N GLU A 250 1.53 -15.81 -4.26
CA GLU A 250 1.02 -15.25 -3.02
C GLU A 250 1.96 -15.65 -1.86
N ILE A 251 2.56 -14.65 -1.20
CA ILE A 251 3.29 -14.83 0.05
C ILE A 251 2.29 -14.68 1.18
N ALA A 252 1.75 -15.81 1.63
CA ALA A 252 0.72 -15.87 2.67
C ALA A 252 1.17 -15.23 3.99
N ARG A 253 0.21 -14.84 4.85
CA ARG A 253 0.47 -14.11 6.10
C ARG A 253 1.45 -14.84 7.03
N GLU A 254 1.39 -16.16 7.06
CA GLU A 254 2.28 -17.01 7.85
C GLU A 254 3.71 -17.11 7.29
N LYS A 255 3.98 -16.67 6.06
CA LYS A 255 5.31 -16.68 5.45
C LYS A 255 6.06 -15.37 5.77
N THR A 256 6.43 -15.20 7.04
CA THR A 256 7.14 -14.00 7.53
C THR A 256 8.63 -14.01 7.16
N MET A 257 9.24 -12.83 7.07
CA MET A 257 10.68 -12.61 6.88
C MET A 257 11.26 -13.23 5.60
N ILE A 258 10.42 -13.48 4.59
CA ILE A 258 10.86 -13.94 3.26
C ILE A 258 11.65 -12.83 2.56
N MET A 259 12.72 -13.22 1.87
CA MET A 259 13.47 -12.33 0.99
C MET A 259 13.70 -12.96 -0.37
N PHE A 260 13.31 -12.25 -1.42
CA PHE A 260 13.62 -12.60 -2.81
C PHE A 260 14.87 -11.84 -3.27
N VAL A 261 15.81 -12.58 -3.86
CA VAL A 261 16.99 -12.02 -4.51
C VAL A 261 17.03 -12.52 -5.94
N GLY A 262 17.06 -11.62 -6.92
CA GLY A 262 17.24 -11.95 -8.34
C GLY A 262 18.65 -11.69 -8.86
N ASP A 263 18.90 -12.02 -10.13
CA ASP A 263 20.15 -11.72 -10.84
C ASP A 263 20.21 -10.28 -11.40
N GLY A 264 19.12 -9.52 -11.27
CA GLY A 264 19.02 -8.14 -11.72
C GLY A 264 17.67 -7.81 -12.35
N ILE A 265 17.34 -6.52 -12.35
CA ILE A 265 16.19 -5.96 -13.07
C ILE A 265 16.25 -6.41 -14.54
N GLY A 266 15.15 -6.97 -15.03
CA GLY A 266 15.01 -7.50 -16.39
C GLY A 266 15.73 -8.83 -16.66
N GLN A 267 16.52 -9.34 -15.71
CA GLN A 267 17.17 -10.65 -15.80
C GLN A 267 16.36 -11.72 -15.08
N THR A 268 15.92 -11.44 -13.84
CA THR A 268 14.96 -12.26 -13.12
C THR A 268 13.60 -11.57 -13.17
N VAL A 269 12.63 -12.20 -13.83
CA VAL A 269 11.30 -11.63 -14.08
C VAL A 269 10.21 -12.58 -13.60
N ILE A 270 9.37 -12.13 -12.66
CA ILE A 270 8.12 -12.81 -12.29
C ILE A 270 6.99 -12.16 -13.08
N LYS A 271 6.22 -12.97 -13.82
CA LYS A 271 5.29 -12.48 -14.83
C LYS A 271 3.94 -13.21 -14.78
N ALA A 272 2.84 -12.47 -14.82
CA ALA A 272 1.49 -13.01 -15.03
C ALA A 272 0.62 -12.01 -15.79
N ASN A 273 -0.65 -12.35 -16.03
CA ASN A 273 -1.56 -11.54 -16.86
C ASN A 273 -3.02 -11.51 -16.38
N ARG A 274 -3.27 -11.78 -15.09
CA ARG A 274 -4.62 -11.66 -14.53
C ARG A 274 -5.09 -10.20 -14.63
N SER A 275 -6.36 -10.01 -14.97
CA SER A 275 -6.91 -8.68 -15.21
C SER A 275 -8.40 -8.60 -14.95
N TYR A 276 -8.89 -7.37 -14.80
CA TYR A 276 -10.30 -7.08 -14.63
C TYR A 276 -11.15 -7.56 -15.80
N ALA A 277 -10.71 -7.32 -17.04
CA ALA A 277 -11.42 -7.76 -18.24
C ALA A 277 -11.56 -9.29 -18.33
N ASP A 278 -10.66 -10.03 -17.67
CA ASP A 278 -10.70 -11.50 -17.61
C ASP A 278 -11.46 -12.01 -16.37
N GLY A 279 -12.16 -11.12 -15.67
CA GLY A 279 -13.03 -11.45 -14.55
C GLY A 279 -12.33 -11.57 -13.20
N TRP A 280 -11.11 -11.05 -13.05
CA TRP A 280 -10.44 -10.95 -11.75
C TRP A 280 -10.75 -9.62 -11.07
N THR A 281 -10.72 -9.58 -9.75
CA THR A 281 -10.71 -8.33 -9.00
C THR A 281 -9.33 -7.67 -9.08
N ALA A 282 -9.23 -6.39 -8.74
CA ALA A 282 -7.92 -5.73 -8.64
C ALA A 282 -7.01 -6.46 -7.63
N PHE A 283 -7.55 -6.87 -6.48
CA PHE A 283 -6.83 -7.55 -5.40
C PHE A 283 -6.19 -8.88 -5.84
N HIS A 284 -6.95 -9.77 -6.52
CA HIS A 284 -6.43 -11.06 -7.02
C HIS A 284 -5.84 -11.00 -8.44
N SER A 285 -5.83 -9.83 -9.09
CA SER A 285 -5.12 -9.62 -10.36
C SER A 285 -3.60 -9.53 -10.19
N ALA A 286 -3.11 -9.40 -8.95
CA ALA A 286 -1.69 -9.27 -8.64
C ALA A 286 -0.85 -10.43 -9.22
N THR A 287 0.26 -10.09 -9.88
CA THR A 287 1.28 -11.09 -10.26
C THR A 287 1.98 -11.62 -9.01
N VAL A 288 2.34 -10.72 -8.09
CA VAL A 288 2.84 -11.08 -6.76
C VAL A 288 2.04 -10.35 -5.68
N GLY A 289 1.38 -11.11 -4.81
CA GLY A 289 0.74 -10.61 -3.60
C GLY A 289 1.56 -10.94 -2.36
N VAL A 290 1.81 -9.95 -1.50
CA VAL A 290 2.61 -10.09 -0.29
C VAL A 290 1.76 -9.78 0.94
N ARG A 291 1.46 -10.78 1.76
CA ARG A 291 0.77 -10.63 3.06
C ARG A 291 1.68 -10.92 4.26
N GLY A 292 2.70 -11.75 4.10
CA GLY A 292 3.65 -12.07 5.17
C GLY A 292 4.58 -10.90 5.51
N ASN A 293 4.64 -10.53 6.80
CA ASN A 293 5.40 -9.36 7.28
C ASN A 293 6.92 -9.49 7.09
N GLY A 294 7.55 -8.33 6.94
CA GLY A 294 8.99 -8.18 6.81
C GLY A 294 9.53 -8.57 5.44
N PHE A 295 8.71 -8.67 4.39
CA PHE A 295 9.15 -9.12 3.07
C PHE A 295 10.21 -8.20 2.43
N ILE A 296 11.25 -8.77 1.82
CA ILE A 296 12.24 -8.00 1.05
C ILE A 296 12.35 -8.53 -0.37
N ALA A 297 12.42 -7.65 -1.36
CA ALA A 297 12.82 -8.01 -2.72
C ALA A 297 14.03 -7.20 -3.17
N LYS A 298 15.00 -7.87 -3.80
CA LYS A 298 16.20 -7.28 -4.38
C LYS A 298 16.43 -7.80 -5.79
N ASP A 299 16.80 -6.92 -6.72
CA ASP A 299 17.30 -7.28 -8.06
C ASP A 299 16.33 -8.11 -8.92
N ILE A 300 15.04 -7.76 -8.89
CA ILE A 300 13.99 -8.56 -9.54
C ILE A 300 12.92 -7.68 -10.20
N SER A 301 12.29 -8.20 -11.25
CA SER A 301 11.18 -7.55 -11.97
C SER A 301 9.86 -8.26 -11.73
N PHE A 302 8.81 -7.51 -11.40
CA PHE A 302 7.44 -7.97 -11.25
C PHE A 302 6.59 -7.43 -12.41
N VAL A 303 5.94 -8.27 -13.19
CA VAL A 303 5.31 -7.85 -14.45
C VAL A 303 3.91 -8.40 -14.56
N ASN A 304 2.93 -7.52 -14.73
CA ASN A 304 1.61 -7.90 -15.24
C ASN A 304 1.48 -7.46 -16.71
N ASP A 305 1.42 -8.41 -17.64
CA ASP A 305 1.39 -8.14 -19.08
C ASP A 305 0.00 -8.23 -19.73
N ALA A 306 -1.08 -8.09 -18.95
CA ALA A 306 -2.45 -8.15 -19.47
C ALA A 306 -2.71 -7.17 -20.64
N GLY A 307 -2.18 -5.95 -20.57
CA GLY A 307 -2.34 -4.93 -21.62
C GLY A 307 -3.31 -3.79 -21.29
N VAL A 308 -3.20 -2.67 -22.02
CA VAL A 308 -4.04 -1.46 -21.81
C VAL A 308 -5.54 -1.69 -21.98
N THR A 309 -5.95 -2.67 -22.78
CA THR A 309 -7.37 -2.96 -23.05
C THR A 309 -7.98 -3.87 -22.00
N LYS A 310 -7.21 -4.30 -21.00
CA LYS A 310 -7.63 -5.25 -19.97
C LYS A 310 -8.03 -4.61 -18.63
N HIS A 311 -8.02 -3.27 -18.58
CA HIS A 311 -8.30 -2.46 -17.38
C HIS A 311 -7.34 -2.79 -16.23
N GLN A 312 -7.81 -2.89 -14.97
CA GLN A 312 -6.98 -3.13 -13.79
C GLN A 312 -6.19 -4.45 -13.91
N ALA A 313 -4.88 -4.39 -13.66
CA ALA A 313 -3.99 -5.54 -13.77
C ALA A 313 -2.75 -5.33 -12.88
N VAL A 314 -2.79 -5.81 -11.65
CA VAL A 314 -1.78 -5.47 -10.64
C VAL A 314 -0.48 -6.26 -10.87
N ALA A 315 0.67 -5.59 -10.83
CA ALA A 315 1.99 -6.25 -10.88
C ALA A 315 2.41 -6.74 -9.49
N LEU A 316 2.37 -5.84 -8.49
CA LEU A 316 2.66 -6.15 -7.09
C LEU A 316 1.54 -5.60 -6.20
N ARG A 317 1.05 -6.42 -5.27
CA ARG A 317 0.25 -6.01 -4.11
C ARG A 317 1.04 -6.32 -2.85
N SER A 318 1.20 -5.36 -1.94
CA SER A 318 1.83 -5.59 -0.63
C SER A 318 0.95 -5.06 0.49
N SER A 319 0.56 -5.98 1.38
CA SER A 319 -0.02 -5.71 2.70
C SER A 319 0.97 -6.07 3.82
N SER A 320 2.21 -6.45 3.46
CA SER A 320 3.27 -6.75 4.43
C SER A 320 3.74 -5.47 5.12
N ASP A 321 3.62 -5.46 6.45
CA ASP A 321 4.31 -4.47 7.26
C ASP A 321 5.83 -4.67 7.15
N LEU A 322 6.58 -3.58 7.29
CA LEU A 322 8.05 -3.56 7.22
C LEU A 322 8.61 -4.20 5.92
N SER A 323 7.91 -4.04 4.79
CA SER A 323 8.34 -4.56 3.50
C SER A 323 9.29 -3.62 2.76
N ALA A 324 10.30 -4.16 2.08
CA ALA A 324 11.31 -3.40 1.36
C ALA A 324 11.54 -3.89 -0.08
N PHE A 325 11.75 -2.95 -1.00
CA PHE A 325 12.03 -3.26 -2.40
C PHE A 325 13.25 -2.46 -2.87
N TYR A 326 14.31 -3.17 -3.25
CA TYR A 326 15.57 -2.56 -3.66
C TYR A 326 15.98 -3.01 -5.05
N ARG A 327 16.27 -2.07 -5.95
CA ARG A 327 16.60 -2.39 -7.36
C ARG A 327 15.58 -3.36 -7.96
N CYS A 328 14.30 -3.07 -7.77
CA CYS A 328 13.20 -3.81 -8.38
C CYS A 328 12.56 -3.00 -9.52
N SER A 329 12.00 -3.69 -10.52
CA SER A 329 11.01 -3.11 -11.43
C SER A 329 9.62 -3.72 -11.23
N PHE A 330 8.57 -2.96 -11.51
CA PHE A 330 7.17 -3.30 -11.39
C PHE A 330 6.52 -2.73 -12.65
N GLU A 331 6.02 -3.59 -13.52
CA GLU A 331 5.62 -3.21 -14.87
C GLU A 331 4.20 -3.69 -15.13
N SER A 332 3.29 -2.74 -15.33
CA SER A 332 1.92 -2.97 -15.80
C SER A 332 1.39 -1.69 -16.46
N TYR A 333 0.07 -1.52 -16.56
CA TYR A 333 -0.59 -0.32 -17.05
C TYR A 333 -1.40 0.36 -15.93
N GLN A 334 -2.49 -0.27 -15.45
CA GLN A 334 -3.33 0.25 -14.38
C GLN A 334 -3.07 -0.52 -13.08
N ASP A 335 -2.95 0.20 -11.95
CA ASP A 335 -2.77 -0.32 -10.58
C ASP A 335 -1.43 -1.04 -10.33
N THR A 336 -0.29 -0.39 -10.62
CA THR A 336 1.03 -1.04 -10.70
C THR A 336 1.91 -0.97 -9.43
N ILE A 337 1.88 0.14 -8.66
CA ILE A 337 2.84 0.54 -7.58
C ILE A 337 4.32 0.68 -8.08
N TYR A 338 5.01 1.82 -7.87
CA TYR A 338 6.38 2.03 -8.43
C TYR A 338 7.36 3.02 -7.73
N ASN A 339 8.66 2.79 -8.04
CA ASN A 339 9.99 3.21 -7.55
C ASN A 339 10.48 4.63 -8.01
N CYS A 340 11.64 5.10 -7.54
CA CYS A 340 12.22 6.46 -7.67
C CYS A 340 12.37 7.08 -9.08
N SER A 341 12.01 6.36 -10.14
CA SER A 341 11.74 6.96 -11.45
C SER A 341 10.42 6.40 -11.97
N ILE A 342 9.39 7.21 -11.89
CA ILE A 342 8.00 6.86 -12.19
C ILE A 342 7.75 7.22 -13.65
N TYR A 343 7.58 6.21 -14.50
CA TYR A 343 7.38 6.39 -15.94
C TYR A 343 5.93 6.16 -16.33
N ALA A 344 5.27 7.19 -16.84
CA ALA A 344 3.96 7.04 -17.47
C ALA A 344 4.10 6.39 -18.85
N ARG A 345 3.30 5.36 -19.12
CA ARG A 345 3.22 4.72 -20.44
C ARG A 345 2.07 5.24 -21.28
N ARG A 346 2.07 4.93 -22.57
CA ARG A 346 1.01 5.34 -23.49
C ARG A 346 -0.33 4.72 -23.07
N PRO A 347 -1.35 5.52 -22.73
CA PRO A 347 -2.67 5.01 -22.37
C PRO A 347 -3.53 4.77 -23.63
N ASN A 348 -4.78 4.31 -23.45
CA ASN A 348 -5.74 4.31 -24.55
C ASN A 348 -6.14 5.75 -24.95
N PRO A 349 -6.61 5.97 -26.19
CA PRO A 349 -7.11 7.28 -26.60
C PRO A 349 -8.15 7.83 -25.61
N LYS A 350 -8.03 9.13 -25.27
CA LYS A 350 -8.88 9.87 -24.33
C LYS A 350 -8.72 9.53 -22.84
N GLN A 351 -7.91 8.54 -22.47
CA GLN A 351 -7.59 8.31 -21.06
C GLN A 351 -6.56 9.31 -20.56
N ASN A 352 -6.77 9.79 -19.33
CA ASN A 352 -5.79 10.58 -18.61
C ASN A 352 -4.79 9.66 -17.90
N ILE A 353 -3.55 10.09 -17.84
CA ILE A 353 -2.49 9.44 -17.06
C ILE A 353 -2.56 9.97 -15.63
N ILE A 354 -2.61 9.08 -14.65
CA ILE A 354 -2.68 9.43 -13.23
C ILE A 354 -1.56 8.69 -12.51
N TYR A 355 -0.63 9.43 -11.90
CA TYR A 355 0.50 8.82 -11.19
C TYR A 355 0.10 8.23 -9.83
N THR A 356 -0.81 8.88 -9.09
CA THR A 356 -1.30 8.39 -7.79
C THR A 356 -2.82 8.45 -7.64
N ALA A 357 -3.38 7.49 -6.93
CA ALA A 357 -4.78 7.48 -6.50
C ALA A 357 -4.83 6.98 -5.05
N GLN A 358 -4.58 7.87 -4.09
CA GLN A 358 -4.46 7.47 -2.69
C GLN A 358 -5.85 7.35 -2.04
N GLY A 359 -6.07 6.25 -1.30
CA GLY A 359 -7.36 5.83 -0.73
C GLY A 359 -7.52 5.94 0.79
N ARG A 360 -7.03 7.00 1.44
CA ARG A 360 -7.24 7.22 2.88
C ARG A 360 -8.68 7.68 3.15
N GLU A 361 -9.38 6.93 3.99
CA GLU A 361 -10.80 7.10 4.29
C GLU A 361 -11.07 7.85 5.60
N ASP A 362 -10.09 7.92 6.50
CA ASP A 362 -10.20 8.60 7.79
C ASP A 362 -9.01 9.53 8.03
N PRO A 363 -9.21 10.76 8.56
CA PRO A 363 -8.11 11.70 8.80
C PRO A 363 -7.12 11.21 9.86
N ARG A 364 -7.54 10.31 10.74
CA ARG A 364 -6.75 9.73 11.85
C ARG A 364 -5.89 8.57 11.39
N GLN A 365 -6.21 7.96 10.24
CA GLN A 365 -5.34 6.95 9.63
C GLN A 365 -4.00 7.60 9.32
N PRO A 366 -2.90 7.01 9.84
CA PRO A 366 -1.60 7.46 9.53
C PRO A 366 -1.17 6.79 8.22
N THR A 367 -1.86 7.08 7.10
CA THR A 367 -1.57 6.49 5.77
C THR A 367 -1.38 7.57 4.68
N GLY A 368 -0.58 7.26 3.65
CA GLY A 368 -0.36 8.14 2.50
C GLY A 368 0.80 7.77 1.59
N ILE A 369 0.91 8.50 0.47
CA ILE A 369 1.98 8.32 -0.51
C ILE A 369 2.94 9.50 -0.40
N SER A 370 4.22 9.22 -0.14
CA SER A 370 5.29 10.21 -0.17
C SER A 370 6.29 9.85 -1.26
N ILE A 371 6.52 10.75 -2.20
CA ILE A 371 7.45 10.61 -3.33
C ILE A 371 8.59 11.58 -3.10
N VAL A 372 9.73 11.09 -2.61
CA VAL A 372 10.88 11.91 -2.17
C VAL A 372 12.09 11.62 -3.05
N ASN A 373 12.74 12.66 -3.58
CA ASN A 373 13.96 12.52 -4.39
C ASN A 373 13.79 11.56 -5.60
N CYS A 374 12.63 11.65 -6.26
CA CYS A 374 12.25 10.80 -7.38
C CYS A 374 12.22 11.57 -8.70
N LYS A 375 11.98 10.86 -9.81
CA LYS A 375 11.72 11.44 -11.13
C LYS A 375 10.35 11.01 -11.63
N ILE A 376 9.55 11.94 -12.12
CA ILE A 376 8.24 11.70 -12.73
C ILE A 376 8.39 12.00 -14.23
N LEU A 377 8.32 10.96 -15.06
CA LEU A 377 8.80 10.96 -16.45
C LEU A 377 7.80 10.29 -17.41
N ALA A 378 7.95 10.55 -18.70
CA ALA A 378 7.29 9.77 -19.76
C ALA A 378 8.16 8.57 -20.19
N ALA A 379 7.55 7.39 -20.37
CA ALA A 379 8.19 6.24 -21.00
C ALA A 379 8.39 6.45 -22.52
N TYR A 380 9.28 5.66 -23.12
CA TYR A 380 9.69 5.80 -24.52
C TYR A 380 8.52 5.71 -25.54
N ASP A 381 7.47 4.96 -25.21
CA ASP A 381 6.28 4.76 -26.02
C ASP A 381 5.30 5.94 -25.94
N LEU A 382 5.33 6.69 -24.84
CA LEU A 382 4.52 7.88 -24.61
C LEU A 382 5.17 9.14 -25.19
N ILE A 383 6.50 9.28 -25.09
CA ILE A 383 7.24 10.50 -25.53
C ILE A 383 6.78 11.03 -26.90
N PRO A 384 6.62 10.22 -27.97
CA PRO A 384 6.23 10.72 -29.29
C PRO A 384 4.79 11.26 -29.37
N VAL A 385 3.92 10.88 -28.43
CA VAL A 385 2.49 11.20 -28.43
C VAL A 385 2.04 11.91 -27.15
N LYS A 386 2.99 12.36 -26.32
CA LYS A 386 2.71 12.93 -25.01
C LYS A 386 1.85 14.20 -25.07
N ALA A 387 1.99 14.99 -26.13
CA ALA A 387 1.17 16.19 -26.38
C ALA A 387 -0.33 15.89 -26.59
N ASN A 388 -0.70 14.64 -26.90
CA ASN A 388 -2.08 14.22 -27.13
C ASN A 388 -2.75 13.65 -25.86
N HIS A 389 -2.02 13.56 -24.76
CA HIS A 389 -2.48 12.95 -23.52
C HIS A 389 -2.22 13.90 -22.36
N LYS A 390 -3.13 13.91 -21.39
CA LYS A 390 -2.95 14.67 -20.16
C LYS A 390 -2.42 13.75 -19.07
N ALA A 391 -1.50 14.25 -18.25
CA ALA A 391 -1.04 13.56 -17.06
C ALA A 391 -1.20 14.42 -15.81
N TYR A 392 -1.54 13.78 -14.70
CA TYR A 392 -1.73 14.41 -13.41
C TYR A 392 -0.99 13.62 -12.33
N LEU A 393 -0.45 14.34 -11.36
CA LEU A 393 0.27 13.81 -10.20
C LEU A 393 -0.61 12.85 -9.38
N GLY A 394 -1.91 13.14 -9.28
CA GLY A 394 -2.87 12.21 -8.71
C GLY A 394 -4.31 12.68 -8.74
N ARG A 395 -5.19 11.83 -8.20
CA ARG A 395 -6.62 12.11 -7.96
C ARG A 395 -7.12 11.45 -6.66
N PRO A 396 -8.07 12.06 -5.93
CA PRO A 396 -8.47 11.60 -4.60
C PRO A 396 -9.44 10.43 -4.67
N TRP A 397 -8.93 9.21 -4.55
CA TRP A 397 -9.78 8.02 -4.56
C TRP A 397 -10.71 7.96 -3.34
N GLN A 398 -10.25 8.44 -2.18
CA GLN A 398 -11.05 8.51 -0.95
C GLN A 398 -11.02 9.90 -0.32
N LEU A 399 -11.97 10.14 0.60
CA LEU A 399 -12.31 11.46 1.14
C LEU A 399 -11.12 12.23 1.75
N TYR A 400 -10.17 11.53 2.38
CA TYR A 400 -9.01 12.14 3.04
C TYR A 400 -7.70 11.85 2.32
N SER A 401 -7.76 11.73 0.99
CA SER A 401 -6.61 11.38 0.15
C SER A 401 -5.37 12.21 0.48
N ARG A 402 -4.21 11.56 0.65
CA ARG A 402 -2.95 12.21 1.05
C ARG A 402 -1.77 11.77 0.21
N THR A 403 -1.21 12.69 -0.56
CA THR A 403 -0.03 12.47 -1.41
C THR A 403 0.90 13.67 -1.34
N VAL A 404 2.19 13.43 -1.18
CA VAL A 404 3.21 14.49 -1.14
C VAL A 404 4.34 14.17 -2.12
N ILE A 405 4.81 15.17 -2.85
CA ILE A 405 5.94 15.06 -3.78
C ILE A 405 7.01 16.06 -3.37
N ILE A 406 8.19 15.56 -3.02
CA ILE A 406 9.25 16.30 -2.34
C ILE A 406 10.57 16.13 -3.09
N LYS A 407 11.27 17.25 -3.34
CA LYS A 407 12.62 17.29 -3.93
C LYS A 407 12.76 16.40 -5.17
N SER A 408 11.69 16.31 -5.95
CA SER A 408 11.59 15.39 -7.09
C SER A 408 11.63 16.16 -8.41
N PHE A 409 12.14 15.52 -9.44
CA PHE A 409 12.09 16.04 -10.80
C PHE A 409 10.74 15.70 -11.44
N ILE A 410 10.04 16.69 -11.98
CA ILE A 410 8.76 16.54 -12.67
C ILE A 410 8.91 17.01 -14.12
N ASP A 411 8.76 16.08 -15.07
CA ASP A 411 8.85 16.36 -16.50
C ASP A 411 7.64 17.14 -17.04
N ASP A 412 7.75 17.65 -18.26
CA ASP A 412 6.80 18.55 -18.93
C ASP A 412 5.45 17.90 -19.28
N LEU A 413 5.31 16.59 -19.04
CA LEU A 413 4.09 15.82 -19.28
C LEU A 413 2.97 16.18 -18.30
N VAL A 414 3.30 16.63 -17.09
CA VAL A 414 2.32 16.95 -16.06
C VAL A 414 1.57 18.22 -16.43
N ASP A 415 0.24 18.12 -16.51
CA ASP A 415 -0.64 19.26 -16.78
C ASP A 415 -0.40 20.36 -15.72
N PRO A 416 -0.38 21.65 -16.10
CA PRO A 416 -0.12 22.74 -15.14
C PRO A 416 -1.05 22.75 -13.92
N ALA A 417 -2.27 22.22 -14.04
CA ALA A 417 -3.18 22.03 -12.91
C ALA A 417 -2.61 21.08 -11.83
N GLY A 418 -1.74 20.16 -12.22
CA GLY A 418 -1.04 19.19 -11.38
C GLY A 418 -1.90 18.02 -10.93
N TRP A 419 -3.10 18.29 -10.44
CA TRP A 419 -3.98 17.32 -9.79
C TRP A 419 -5.34 17.24 -10.48
N LEU A 420 -5.95 16.06 -10.53
CA LEU A 420 -7.25 15.82 -11.17
C LEU A 420 -8.33 15.51 -10.14
N LYS A 421 -9.53 16.06 -10.34
CA LYS A 421 -10.71 15.74 -9.52
C LYS A 421 -11.06 14.26 -9.68
N TRP A 422 -11.58 13.63 -8.62
CA TRP A 422 -12.23 12.33 -8.76
C TRP A 422 -13.61 12.50 -9.41
N LYS A 423 -14.51 13.20 -8.71
CA LYS A 423 -15.86 13.55 -9.17
C LYS A 423 -16.32 14.83 -8.50
N ASP A 424 -16.86 15.77 -9.28
CA ASP A 424 -17.39 17.05 -8.80
C ASP A 424 -16.45 17.75 -7.80
N ASP A 425 -16.91 18.05 -6.59
CA ASP A 425 -16.13 18.66 -5.50
C ASP A 425 -15.80 17.66 -4.38
N PHE A 426 -15.93 16.35 -4.65
CA PHE A 426 -15.59 15.31 -3.68
C PHE A 426 -14.12 15.43 -3.22
N ALA A 427 -13.90 15.33 -1.91
CA ALA A 427 -12.61 15.35 -1.22
C ALA A 427 -11.79 16.64 -1.30
N LEU A 428 -12.18 17.65 -2.10
CA LEU A 428 -11.32 18.82 -2.37
C LEU A 428 -11.00 19.66 -1.13
N ASP A 429 -11.89 19.64 -0.14
CA ASP A 429 -11.74 20.35 1.14
C ASP A 429 -10.96 19.55 2.20
N THR A 430 -10.89 18.22 2.06
CA THR A 430 -10.43 17.29 3.09
C THR A 430 -9.15 16.55 2.73
N LEU A 431 -8.78 16.49 1.45
CA LEU A 431 -7.53 15.92 0.97
C LEU A 431 -6.30 16.74 1.41
N TYR A 432 -5.12 16.14 1.35
CA TYR A 432 -3.82 16.82 1.51
C TYR A 432 -2.90 16.45 0.34
N TYR A 433 -2.79 17.35 -0.64
CA TYR A 433 -1.87 17.21 -1.77
C TYR A 433 -0.75 18.24 -1.69
N GLY A 434 0.45 17.77 -1.37
CA GLY A 434 1.61 18.60 -1.06
C GLY A 434 2.71 18.54 -2.12
N GLU A 435 3.29 19.68 -2.46
CA GLU A 435 4.50 19.78 -3.29
C GLU A 435 5.57 20.62 -2.57
N TYR A 436 6.81 20.10 -2.46
CA TYR A 436 7.94 20.78 -1.80
C TYR A 436 9.24 20.69 -2.63
N MET A 437 9.81 21.84 -3.00
CA MET A 437 11.12 21.94 -3.67
C MET A 437 11.30 21.01 -4.88
N ASN A 438 10.26 20.79 -5.67
CA ASN A 438 10.34 20.01 -6.90
C ASN A 438 10.98 20.82 -8.03
N GLU A 439 11.72 20.15 -8.90
CA GLU A 439 12.42 20.73 -10.04
C GLU A 439 11.90 20.15 -11.37
N GLY A 440 12.32 20.74 -12.49
CA GLY A 440 11.91 20.31 -13.82
C GLY A 440 10.74 21.13 -14.41
N PRO A 441 10.47 20.96 -15.71
CA PRO A 441 9.51 21.80 -16.42
C PRO A 441 8.05 21.62 -15.94
N GLY A 442 7.70 20.47 -15.38
CA GLY A 442 6.36 20.21 -14.82
C GLY A 442 6.19 20.66 -13.36
N SER A 443 7.25 21.13 -12.69
CA SER A 443 7.18 21.51 -11.26
C SER A 443 6.65 22.92 -11.01
N ASN A 444 6.38 23.71 -12.06
CA ASN A 444 5.83 25.05 -11.90
C ASN A 444 4.41 24.99 -11.31
N MET A 445 4.28 25.51 -10.09
CA MET A 445 3.05 25.47 -9.33
C MET A 445 2.14 26.71 -9.53
N THR A 446 2.46 27.66 -10.42
CA THR A 446 1.67 28.91 -10.59
C THR A 446 0.22 28.66 -11.02
N ASN A 447 0.00 27.63 -11.85
CA ASN A 447 -1.31 27.29 -12.41
C ASN A 447 -1.91 26.02 -11.80
N ARG A 448 -1.41 25.61 -10.62
CA ARG A 448 -1.99 24.47 -9.89
C ARG A 448 -3.43 24.77 -9.50
N VAL A 449 -4.17 23.70 -9.23
CA VAL A 449 -5.53 23.79 -8.68
C VAL A 449 -5.58 24.64 -7.41
N ASN A 450 -6.70 25.35 -7.22
CA ASN A 450 -6.94 26.21 -6.05
C ASN A 450 -7.79 25.51 -4.97
N TRP A 451 -7.68 24.20 -4.84
CA TRP A 451 -8.46 23.43 -3.86
C TRP A 451 -7.97 23.72 -2.44
N PRO A 452 -8.84 23.79 -1.43
CA PRO A 452 -8.40 24.00 -0.04
C PRO A 452 -7.42 22.92 0.47
N GLY A 453 -7.56 21.69 -0.02
CA GLY A 453 -6.66 20.58 0.29
C GLY A 453 -5.32 20.57 -0.46
N PHE A 454 -5.13 21.42 -1.49
CA PHE A 454 -3.82 21.56 -2.14
C PHE A 454 -2.90 22.46 -1.31
N LYS A 455 -1.67 21.99 -1.07
CA LYS A 455 -0.67 22.65 -0.23
C LYS A 455 0.63 22.87 -1.00
N ARG A 456 0.95 24.15 -1.19
CA ARG A 456 2.32 24.56 -1.50
C ARG A 456 3.09 24.55 -0.19
N ILE A 457 3.90 23.51 0.02
CA ILE A 457 4.67 23.40 1.25
C ILE A 457 5.80 24.41 1.19
N GLU A 458 5.87 25.32 2.16
CA GLU A 458 6.87 26.40 2.18
C GLU A 458 8.03 26.12 3.14
N THR A 459 7.83 25.24 4.13
CA THR A 459 8.81 25.00 5.19
C THR A 459 9.39 23.59 5.15
N ALA A 460 10.68 23.48 5.46
CA ALA A 460 11.33 22.19 5.63
C ALA A 460 10.74 21.38 6.78
N VAL A 461 10.22 22.04 7.83
CA VAL A 461 9.63 21.38 8.99
C VAL A 461 8.37 20.61 8.61
N GLU A 462 7.50 21.20 7.79
CA GLU A 462 6.30 20.53 7.28
C GLU A 462 6.67 19.40 6.32
N ALA A 463 7.59 19.65 5.37
CA ALA A 463 8.03 18.63 4.43
C ALA A 463 8.72 17.43 5.11
N ALA A 464 9.47 17.67 6.19
CA ALA A 464 10.16 16.61 6.94
C ALA A 464 9.20 15.58 7.55
N GLN A 465 7.95 15.95 7.85
CA GLN A 465 6.93 15.00 8.36
C GLN A 465 6.62 13.87 7.36
N PHE A 466 6.96 14.07 6.09
CA PHE A 466 6.73 13.12 5.00
C PHE A 466 8.01 12.42 4.55
N THR A 467 9.10 12.53 5.31
CA THR A 467 10.38 11.84 5.06
C THR A 467 10.47 10.50 5.79
N VAL A 468 11.45 9.69 5.42
CA VAL A 468 11.63 8.29 5.86
C VAL A 468 11.73 8.15 7.39
N GLY A 469 12.30 9.12 8.12
CA GLY A 469 12.32 9.05 9.58
C GLY A 469 10.90 9.19 10.15
N PRO A 470 10.27 10.36 10.04
CA PRO A 470 8.99 10.65 10.69
C PRO A 470 7.79 9.95 10.05
N PHE A 471 7.80 9.76 8.73
CA PHE A 471 6.65 9.17 8.05
C PHE A 471 6.57 7.70 8.45
N ILE A 472 7.67 6.95 8.36
CA ILE A 472 7.63 5.47 8.42
C ILE A 472 8.35 4.82 9.60
N ASP A 473 8.72 5.61 10.60
CA ASP A 473 9.61 5.21 11.69
C ASP A 473 10.89 4.53 11.19
N GLY A 474 11.45 5.02 10.08
CA GLY A 474 12.46 4.30 9.30
C GLY A 474 13.75 4.04 10.08
N ASN A 475 14.05 4.85 11.09
CA ASN A 475 15.19 4.64 11.99
C ASN A 475 15.08 3.34 12.78
N THR A 476 13.86 2.89 13.08
CA THR A 476 13.62 1.71 13.91
C THR A 476 13.89 0.41 13.16
N TRP A 477 13.68 0.36 11.83
CA TRP A 477 13.69 -0.91 11.12
C TRP A 477 14.52 -0.91 9.84
N LEU A 478 14.77 0.23 9.18
CA LEU A 478 15.53 0.22 7.91
C LEU A 478 16.98 -0.14 8.07
N ASN A 479 17.58 0.22 9.20
CA ASN A 479 18.92 -0.21 9.55
C ASN A 479 19.08 -1.74 9.56
N SER A 480 17.99 -2.47 9.83
CA SER A 480 17.99 -3.94 9.86
C SER A 480 17.95 -4.55 8.47
N THR A 481 17.39 -3.82 7.50
CA THR A 481 17.38 -4.26 6.10
C THR A 481 18.81 -4.23 5.54
N GLY A 482 19.63 -3.23 5.86
CA GLY A 482 20.93 -3.05 5.20
C GLY A 482 20.84 -2.40 3.82
N ILE A 483 19.63 -1.96 3.42
CA ILE A 483 19.43 -1.21 2.19
C ILE A 483 19.81 0.27 2.42
N PRO A 484 20.50 0.96 1.49
CA PRO A 484 20.83 2.38 1.69
C PRO A 484 19.60 3.29 1.74
N PHE A 485 19.41 4.05 2.82
CA PHE A 485 18.29 5.01 2.96
C PHE A 485 18.77 6.36 3.48
N THR A 486 17.89 7.35 3.39
CA THR A 486 18.07 8.68 3.98
C THR A 486 16.85 8.99 4.80
N LEU A 487 17.02 9.29 6.10
CA LEU A 487 15.91 9.52 7.02
C LEU A 487 15.19 10.84 6.73
N ASP A 488 15.95 11.89 6.44
CA ASP A 488 15.44 13.26 6.40
C ASP A 488 15.56 13.88 4.99
N LEU A 489 15.18 15.16 4.88
CA LEU A 489 15.06 15.92 3.62
C LEU A 489 16.34 16.04 2.80
#